data_AF-A0A2V5NIG7-F1
#
_entry.id   AF-A0A2V5NIG7-F1
#
_cell.length_a   1.000
_cell.length_b   1.000
_cell.length_c   1.000
_cell.angle_alpha   90.00
_cell.angle_beta   90.00
_cell.angle_gamma   90.00
#
_symmetry.space_group_name_H-M   'P 1'
#
loop_
_entity.id
_entity.type
_entity.pdbx_description
1 polymer ?
#
loop_
_entity_poly.entity_id
_entity_poly.type
_entity_poly.pdbx_seq_one_letter_code
_entity_poly.pdbx_strand_id
1 'polypeptide(L)'
;MKSGYRYFLAAALGCLLAPHSFAQAGNNNPTGVTGEFNGSITTAGHYDPFTGNAKRIIDDIVVPGSIGAYPLKWSRILNTRGVSSSFGDGGGWSHSYAWGLWVRSSNPPPLGGENQYDGPLGGVSYPDGRRLDLWSDGPPWTLTEAEGPQGVSHKLFDRGGGNYDLLLGDGGTVRFQTVSGGLRPYVIVDPYGQTTTLEYDANGLSRVTEPGGRYLQINYTTFSYQVTLSNTTYTVYENLVSSVQAWDGRGNLLETVHYHYVREDVRAIVNVTFFNLTQADYDDGTHGFYTYFPGGQATNSAWSTSPGRTKTCDDVRYAGPMKQIEYEYVQRGDVADHYLAWGHESTPAHGNAGRRGHPRL
;
A
#
# COMPACT_ATOMS: atom_id res chain seq x y z
N MET A 1 52.65 -49.39 50.34
CA MET A 1 51.80 -49.34 51.56
C MET A 1 50.58 -48.49 51.28
N LYS A 2 49.38 -48.98 51.66
CA LYS A 2 48.00 -48.46 51.48
C LYS A 2 47.46 -48.60 50.04
N SER A 3 46.61 -49.58 49.66
CA SER A 3 45.27 -50.01 50.17
C SER A 3 44.25 -48.87 50.17
N GLY A 4 43.07 -48.92 49.55
CA GLY A 4 42.36 -50.01 48.87
C GLY A 4 40.96 -49.59 48.38
N TYR A 5 40.29 -50.50 47.65
CA TYR A 5 38.85 -50.85 47.67
C TYR A 5 37.76 -49.77 47.44
N ARG A 6 36.59 -49.98 46.81
CA ARG A 6 35.92 -51.04 46.01
C ARG A 6 34.52 -50.49 45.62
N TYR A 7 34.14 -50.63 44.35
CA TYR A 7 32.83 -50.97 43.77
C TYR A 7 31.46 -50.26 44.03
N PHE A 8 30.66 -50.36 42.95
CA PHE A 8 29.21 -50.68 42.82
C PHE A 8 28.18 -49.58 42.51
N LEU A 9 27.63 -49.72 41.29
CA LEU A 9 26.25 -49.52 40.78
C LEU A 9 25.36 -48.41 41.35
N ALA A 10 24.88 -47.54 40.44
CA ALA A 10 23.44 -47.39 40.22
C ALA A 10 23.19 -46.90 38.77
N ALA A 11 22.49 -47.74 38.00
CA ALA A 11 21.86 -47.36 36.75
C ALA A 11 20.47 -46.75 37.02
N ALA A 12 19.98 -45.99 36.05
CA ALA A 12 18.60 -45.53 35.86
C ALA A 12 18.13 -44.32 36.70
N LEU A 13 18.29 -43.13 36.13
CA LEU A 13 17.19 -42.15 36.08
C LEU A 13 17.15 -41.56 34.67
N GLY A 14 16.41 -42.23 33.80
CA GLY A 14 16.00 -41.68 32.52
C GLY A 14 14.92 -40.61 32.73
N CYS A 15 14.87 -39.71 31.76
CA CYS A 15 13.78 -38.77 31.49
C CYS A 15 13.45 -37.78 32.61
N LEU A 16 13.80 -36.51 32.39
CA LEU A 16 12.94 -35.32 32.59
C LEU A 16 13.77 -34.04 32.66
N LEU A 17 14.65 -33.81 31.67
CA LEU A 17 15.07 -32.45 31.30
C LEU A 17 15.23 -32.42 29.78
N ALA A 18 14.13 -32.69 29.07
CA ALA A 18 14.00 -32.04 27.77
C ALA A 18 14.08 -30.54 28.07
N PRO A 19 14.94 -29.75 27.40
CA PRO A 19 14.71 -28.32 27.40
C PRO A 19 13.26 -28.17 26.99
N HIS A 20 12.44 -27.59 27.87
CA HIS A 20 11.22 -26.99 27.41
C HIS A 20 11.70 -25.92 26.46
N SER A 21 11.74 -26.28 25.17
CA SER A 21 11.56 -25.33 24.09
C SER A 21 10.21 -24.71 24.40
N PHE A 22 10.22 -23.68 25.25
CA PHE A 22 9.18 -22.70 25.21
C PHE A 22 9.21 -22.23 23.77
N ALA A 23 8.22 -22.65 22.98
CA ALA A 23 7.88 -21.94 21.78
C ALA A 23 7.68 -20.51 22.25
N GLN A 24 8.66 -19.67 21.93
CA GLN A 24 8.60 -18.25 22.22
C GLN A 24 7.40 -17.74 21.42
N ALA A 25 6.28 -17.52 22.10
CA ALA A 25 5.21 -16.68 21.60
C ALA A 25 5.84 -15.29 21.41
N GLY A 26 5.98 -14.88 20.15
CA GLY A 26 6.72 -13.67 19.76
C GLY A 26 8.00 -13.93 18.96
N ASN A 27 8.00 -14.93 18.08
CA ASN A 27 9.04 -15.08 17.08
C ASN A 27 8.55 -14.39 15.78
N ASN A 28 8.95 -13.14 15.58
CA ASN A 28 8.87 -12.47 14.28
C ASN A 28 9.78 -13.27 13.32
N ASN A 29 9.18 -14.17 12.55
CA ASN A 29 9.91 -15.15 11.74
C ASN A 29 10.68 -14.42 10.61
N PRO A 30 11.94 -14.79 10.32
CA PRO A 30 12.68 -14.29 9.15
C PRO A 30 11.90 -14.53 7.85
N THR A 31 11.91 -13.50 7.00
CA THR A 31 11.22 -13.45 5.72
C THR A 31 11.64 -14.56 4.76
N GLY A 32 10.65 -15.19 4.13
CA GLY A 32 10.88 -15.95 2.90
C GLY A 32 11.32 -15.04 1.76
N VAL A 33 11.72 -15.66 0.64
CA VAL A 33 12.31 -15.02 -0.57
C VAL A 33 11.48 -13.91 -1.24
N THR A 34 10.30 -13.55 -0.72
CA THR A 34 9.43 -12.51 -1.28
C THR A 34 9.52 -11.16 -0.58
N GLY A 35 10.31 -11.01 0.51
CA GLY A 35 10.52 -9.71 1.16
C GLY A 35 9.24 -9.06 1.72
N GLU A 36 8.24 -9.88 2.04
CA GLU A 36 6.95 -9.45 2.59
C GLU A 36 6.85 -9.87 4.06
N PHE A 37 6.49 -8.90 4.91
CA PHE A 37 6.29 -9.12 6.34
C PHE A 37 5.14 -10.12 6.58
N ASN A 38 5.35 -11.07 7.51
CA ASN A 38 4.35 -12.04 8.01
C ASN A 38 3.86 -13.16 7.09
N GLY A 39 4.56 -13.46 5.99
CA GLY A 39 4.22 -14.61 5.15
C GLY A 39 2.90 -14.39 4.43
N SER A 40 2.91 -13.43 3.50
CA SER A 40 1.77 -13.15 2.63
C SER A 40 1.25 -14.43 1.99
N ILE A 41 -0.05 -14.68 2.15
CA ILE A 41 -0.69 -15.82 1.51
C ILE A 41 -1.00 -15.40 0.08
N THR A 42 -0.28 -16.00 -0.88
CA THR A 42 -0.51 -15.74 -2.31
C THR A 42 -1.59 -16.63 -2.92
N THR A 43 -1.94 -17.71 -2.22
CA THR A 43 -3.02 -18.62 -2.57
C THR A 43 -4.35 -17.94 -2.24
N ALA A 44 -4.92 -17.18 -3.18
CA ALA A 44 -6.03 -16.23 -3.00
C ALA A 44 -5.61 -14.74 -3.07
N GLY A 45 -4.52 -14.41 -3.78
CA GLY A 45 -4.15 -13.03 -4.06
C GLY A 45 -2.94 -12.58 -3.25
N HIS A 46 -3.07 -11.57 -2.40
CA HIS A 46 -1.98 -11.15 -1.51
C HIS A 46 -2.58 -10.67 -0.19
N TYR A 47 -2.46 -11.48 0.86
CA TYR A 47 -3.00 -11.18 2.18
C TYR A 47 -1.94 -11.32 3.27
N ASP A 48 -1.79 -10.27 4.08
CA ASP A 48 -0.95 -10.28 5.27
C ASP A 48 -1.81 -10.70 6.48
N PRO A 49 -1.62 -11.92 7.04
CA PRO A 49 -2.44 -12.44 8.13
C PRO A 49 -2.26 -11.70 9.45
N PHE A 50 -1.15 -10.98 9.63
CA PHE A 50 -0.88 -10.24 10.85
C PHE A 50 -1.55 -8.87 10.83
N THR A 51 -1.43 -8.13 9.72
CA THR A 51 -2.10 -6.82 9.60
C THR A 51 -3.55 -6.93 9.15
N GLY A 52 -3.94 -8.08 8.61
CA GLY A 52 -5.22 -8.28 7.94
C GLY A 52 -5.37 -7.41 6.70
N ASN A 53 -4.26 -7.00 6.09
CA ASN A 53 -4.26 -6.21 4.88
C ASN A 53 -4.32 -7.12 3.66
N ALA A 54 -5.27 -6.86 2.77
CA ALA A 54 -5.34 -7.50 1.47
C ALA A 54 -4.86 -6.52 0.40
N LYS A 55 -4.07 -7.03 -0.55
CA LYS A 55 -3.55 -6.26 -1.68
C LYS A 55 -3.97 -6.90 -2.99
N ARG A 56 -4.20 -6.05 -4.00
CA ARG A 56 -4.38 -6.46 -5.39
C ARG A 56 -3.57 -5.54 -6.28
N ILE A 57 -2.94 -6.09 -7.31
CA ILE A 57 -2.29 -5.31 -8.36
C ILE A 57 -2.94 -5.73 -9.67
N ILE A 58 -3.46 -4.75 -10.40
CA ILE A 58 -4.20 -4.94 -11.64
C ILE A 58 -3.47 -4.13 -12.69
N ASP A 59 -2.85 -4.81 -13.65
CA ASP A 59 -2.20 -4.16 -14.79
C ASP A 59 -3.29 -3.78 -15.78
N ASP A 60 -3.76 -2.53 -15.72
CA ASP A 60 -4.81 -2.04 -16.61
C ASP A 60 -4.27 -1.82 -18.03
N ILE A 61 -3.03 -1.33 -18.15
CA ILE A 61 -2.36 -1.09 -19.43
C ILE A 61 -0.92 -1.60 -19.33
N VAL A 62 -0.49 -2.39 -20.32
CA VAL A 62 0.92 -2.78 -20.50
C VAL A 62 1.36 -2.39 -21.90
N VAL A 63 2.22 -1.38 -22.02
CA VAL A 63 2.59 -0.83 -23.33
C VAL A 63 3.53 -1.79 -24.07
N PRO A 64 3.11 -2.35 -25.22
CA PRO A 64 3.91 -3.33 -25.94
C PRO A 64 5.24 -2.78 -26.43
N GLY A 65 6.27 -3.60 -26.29
CA GLY A 65 7.63 -3.33 -26.74
C GLY A 65 8.37 -2.27 -25.94
N SER A 66 7.87 -1.86 -24.76
CA SER A 66 8.51 -0.89 -23.86
C SER A 66 10.00 -1.16 -23.64
N ILE A 67 10.80 -0.11 -23.44
CA ILE A 67 12.25 -0.17 -23.29
C ILE A 67 12.61 -0.02 -21.81
N GLY A 68 13.36 -0.98 -21.29
CA GLY A 68 13.89 -0.98 -19.93
C GLY A 68 13.46 -2.22 -19.15
N ALA A 69 14.11 -2.46 -18.02
CA ALA A 69 13.72 -3.46 -17.05
C ALA A 69 12.41 -3.09 -16.33
N TYR A 70 12.10 -1.79 -16.27
CA TYR A 70 10.81 -1.30 -15.79
C TYR A 70 9.92 -1.00 -16.99
N PRO A 71 8.98 -1.90 -17.36
CA PRO A 71 8.11 -1.67 -18.49
C PRO A 71 7.21 -0.44 -18.27
N LEU A 72 6.90 0.27 -19.35
CA LEU A 72 5.86 1.30 -19.30
C LEU A 72 4.50 0.62 -19.12
N LYS A 73 3.94 0.72 -17.91
CA LYS A 73 2.65 0.12 -17.58
C LYS A 73 1.89 0.93 -16.53
N TRP A 74 0.57 0.94 -16.65
CA TRP A 74 -0.31 1.51 -15.64
C TRP A 74 -0.94 0.39 -14.84
N SER A 75 -0.63 0.34 -13.54
CA SER A 75 -1.22 -0.63 -12.63
C SER A 75 -2.05 0.09 -11.58
N ARG A 76 -3.28 -0.36 -11.36
CA ARG A 76 -4.05 -0.04 -10.16
C ARG A 76 -3.67 -0.97 -9.03
N ILE A 77 -3.58 -0.40 -7.83
CA ILE A 77 -3.11 -1.10 -6.65
C ILE A 77 -4.13 -0.90 -5.54
N LEU A 78 -4.80 -1.98 -5.12
CA LEU A 78 -5.64 -2.00 -3.94
C LEU A 78 -4.77 -2.30 -2.72
N ASN A 79 -4.97 -1.53 -1.65
CA ASN A 79 -4.52 -1.85 -0.31
C ASN A 79 -5.71 -1.64 0.63
N THR A 80 -6.31 -2.71 1.17
CA THR A 80 -7.57 -2.61 1.93
C THR A 80 -7.43 -1.86 3.26
N ARG A 81 -6.20 -1.54 3.67
CA ARG A 81 -5.87 -0.66 4.79
C ARG A 81 -5.32 0.70 4.37
N GLY A 82 -5.22 0.94 3.06
CA GLY A 82 -4.82 2.21 2.48
C GLY A 82 -5.84 3.31 2.79
N VAL A 83 -5.36 4.53 2.75
CA VAL A 83 -6.17 5.75 2.85
C VAL A 83 -6.25 6.43 1.47
N SER A 84 -7.01 7.52 1.39
CA SER A 84 -7.30 8.29 0.18
C SER A 84 -6.12 8.50 -0.75
N SER A 85 -6.39 8.42 -2.05
CA SER A 85 -5.40 8.42 -3.12
C SER A 85 -6.03 8.90 -4.44
N SER A 86 -5.29 8.85 -5.55
CA SER A 86 -5.70 9.30 -6.89
C SER A 86 -6.98 8.64 -7.44
N PHE A 87 -7.48 7.59 -6.79
CA PHE A 87 -8.74 6.90 -7.10
C PHE A 87 -9.82 7.12 -6.03
N GLY A 88 -9.73 8.23 -5.30
CA GLY A 88 -10.66 8.59 -4.24
C GLY A 88 -10.30 7.94 -2.91
N ASP A 89 -11.25 7.99 -1.99
CA ASP A 89 -11.06 7.57 -0.61
C ASP A 89 -11.41 6.09 -0.38
N GLY A 90 -12.33 5.56 -1.19
CA GLY A 90 -12.82 4.20 -1.07
C GLY A 90 -11.72 3.16 -1.23
N GLY A 91 -11.61 2.25 -0.25
CA GLY A 91 -10.83 1.02 -0.39
C GLY A 91 -9.31 1.14 -0.47
N GLY A 92 -8.73 2.34 -0.53
CA GLY A 92 -7.28 2.54 -0.57
C GLY A 92 -6.64 2.22 -1.93
N TRP A 93 -7.31 2.59 -3.02
CA TRP A 93 -6.80 2.39 -4.39
C TRP A 93 -5.72 3.42 -4.78
N SER A 94 -4.61 2.96 -5.33
CA SER A 94 -3.48 3.76 -5.81
C SER A 94 -3.01 3.31 -7.20
N HIS A 95 -1.91 3.87 -7.70
CA HIS A 95 -1.30 3.47 -8.97
C HIS A 95 0.22 3.27 -8.90
N SER A 96 0.78 2.58 -9.89
CA SER A 96 2.20 2.24 -10.07
C SER A 96 3.18 3.43 -10.04
N TYR A 97 2.69 4.66 -10.15
CA TYR A 97 3.50 5.88 -10.14
C TYR A 97 3.24 6.79 -8.93
N ALA A 98 2.47 6.33 -7.95
CA ALA A 98 2.12 7.08 -6.74
C ALA A 98 3.22 7.01 -5.67
N TRP A 99 4.42 7.48 -6.00
CA TRP A 99 5.51 7.59 -5.04
C TRP A 99 5.38 8.85 -4.19
N GLY A 100 5.65 8.72 -2.89
CA GLY A 100 5.69 9.84 -1.95
C GLY A 100 7.04 9.92 -1.23
N LEU A 101 7.51 11.14 -1.01
CA LEU A 101 8.64 11.42 -0.13
C LEU A 101 8.30 12.64 0.71
N TRP A 102 8.62 12.58 2.00
CA TRP A 102 8.69 13.75 2.84
C TRP A 102 9.96 13.67 3.68
N VAL A 103 10.62 14.80 3.88
CA VAL A 103 11.83 14.91 4.69
C VAL A 103 11.68 16.15 5.56
N ARG A 104 11.98 16.03 6.85
CA ARG A 104 11.96 17.12 7.81
C ARG A 104 13.04 18.14 7.45
N SER A 105 12.75 19.42 7.65
CA SER A 105 13.76 20.47 7.45
C SER A 105 14.95 20.30 8.42
N SER A 106 16.14 20.67 7.97
CA SER A 106 17.40 20.54 8.71
C SER A 106 17.50 21.43 9.97
N ASN A 107 16.59 22.39 10.14
CA ASN A 107 16.57 23.31 11.27
C ASN A 107 15.18 23.32 11.92
N PRO A 108 14.79 22.22 12.60
CA PRO A 108 13.56 22.24 13.38
C PRO A 108 13.67 23.32 14.48
N PRO A 109 12.55 23.96 14.89
CA PRO A 109 12.55 24.92 15.99
C PRO A 109 13.28 24.34 17.22
N PRO A 110 14.04 25.16 17.97
CA PRO A 110 14.94 24.67 19.01
C PRO A 110 14.26 23.74 20.01
N LEU A 111 14.95 22.63 20.28
CA LEU A 111 14.56 21.57 21.21
C LEU A 111 14.52 22.13 22.66
N GLY A 112 13.36 22.54 23.18
CA GLY A 112 13.16 22.78 24.61
C GLY A 112 11.73 22.94 25.15
N GLY A 113 10.70 22.20 24.70
CA GLY A 113 9.34 22.28 25.27
C GLY A 113 8.57 20.95 25.33
N GLU A 114 7.64 20.81 26.29
CA GLU A 114 6.90 19.57 26.62
C GLU A 114 5.96 19.00 25.52
N ASN A 115 5.75 19.70 24.40
CA ASN A 115 4.87 19.27 23.29
C ASN A 115 5.65 19.01 21.99
N GLN A 116 6.78 18.30 22.09
CA GLN A 116 7.66 18.07 20.94
C GLN A 116 7.36 16.74 20.23
N TYR A 117 7.23 16.83 18.91
CA TYR A 117 7.08 15.66 18.05
C TYR A 117 8.42 14.93 17.92
N ASP A 118 8.52 13.77 18.59
CA ASP A 118 9.63 12.82 18.56
C ASP A 118 9.44 11.76 17.44
N GLY A 119 8.74 12.14 16.37
CA GLY A 119 8.48 11.24 15.24
C GLY A 119 9.59 11.26 14.20
N PRO A 120 9.39 10.53 13.09
CA PRO A 120 10.43 10.32 12.09
C PRO A 120 10.94 11.61 11.44
N LEU A 121 12.19 11.57 10.99
CA LEU A 121 12.88 12.60 10.21
C LEU A 121 12.38 12.71 8.77
N GLY A 122 11.59 11.74 8.31
CA GLY A 122 11.05 11.68 6.96
C GLY A 122 10.39 10.34 6.70
N GLY A 123 9.92 10.13 5.48
CA GLY A 123 9.37 8.84 5.08
C GLY A 123 9.13 8.73 3.59
N VAL A 124 9.20 7.51 3.10
CA VAL A 124 8.94 7.12 1.71
C VAL A 124 7.64 6.34 1.66
N SER A 125 6.73 6.76 0.80
CA SER A 125 5.52 6.01 0.43
C SER A 125 5.73 5.36 -0.93
N TYR A 126 5.54 4.05 -0.99
CA TYR A 126 5.69 3.25 -2.20
C TYR A 126 4.34 3.07 -2.90
N PRO A 127 4.33 2.89 -4.24
CA PRO A 127 3.12 2.58 -4.99
C PRO A 127 2.35 1.35 -4.48
N ASP A 128 3.08 0.35 -3.96
CA ASP A 128 2.53 -0.89 -3.38
C ASP A 128 1.89 -0.70 -1.98
N GLY A 129 1.81 0.54 -1.52
CA GLY A 129 1.27 0.95 -0.22
C GLY A 129 2.20 0.69 0.96
N ARG A 130 3.44 0.24 0.75
CA ARG A 130 4.44 0.22 1.82
C ARG A 130 4.83 1.64 2.19
N ARG A 131 5.13 1.85 3.47
CA ARG A 131 5.69 3.09 3.98
C ARG A 131 6.90 2.79 4.86
N LEU A 132 8.00 3.48 4.59
CA LEU A 132 9.22 3.38 5.38
C LEU A 132 9.54 4.74 5.98
N ASP A 133 9.66 4.79 7.30
CA ASP A 133 9.98 6.01 8.03
C ASP A 133 11.50 6.11 8.27
N LEU A 134 12.01 7.34 8.30
CA LEU A 134 13.41 7.68 8.55
C LEU A 134 13.58 8.06 10.02
N TRP A 135 14.27 7.27 10.83
CA TRP A 135 14.34 7.52 12.29
C TRP A 135 15.64 8.17 12.74
N SER A 136 16.80 7.65 12.35
CA SER A 136 18.09 8.24 12.73
C SER A 136 19.21 7.60 11.93
N ASP A 137 19.56 8.22 10.81
CA ASP A 137 20.84 8.15 10.11
C ASP A 137 20.94 9.46 9.30
N GLY A 138 22.14 9.94 8.97
CA GLY A 138 22.30 11.11 8.08
C GLY A 138 22.26 10.68 6.61
N PRO A 139 22.10 11.61 5.64
CA PRO A 139 22.23 11.24 4.23
C PRO A 139 23.63 10.66 3.95
N PRO A 140 23.74 9.51 3.26
CA PRO A 140 22.64 8.71 2.73
C PRO A 140 21.90 7.91 3.83
N TRP A 141 20.58 8.06 3.88
CA TRP A 141 19.74 7.28 4.79
C TRP A 141 19.62 5.85 4.26
N THR A 142 19.91 4.87 5.11
CA THR A 142 19.57 3.48 4.81
C THR A 142 18.11 3.27 5.21
N LEU A 143 17.26 2.98 4.24
CA LEU A 143 15.87 2.65 4.48
C LEU A 143 15.79 1.17 4.85
N THR A 144 15.66 0.92 6.14
CA THR A 144 15.35 -0.40 6.69
C THR A 144 13.90 -0.46 7.09
N GLU A 145 13.28 -1.62 6.94
CA GLU A 145 11.97 -1.85 7.56
C GLU A 145 12.13 -1.87 9.09
N ALA A 146 11.04 -1.72 9.84
CA ALA A 146 11.04 -1.56 11.30
C ALA A 146 11.76 -2.70 12.06
N GLU A 147 11.90 -3.87 11.44
CA GLU A 147 12.55 -5.06 12.01
C GLU A 147 13.97 -5.32 11.45
N GLY A 148 14.56 -4.36 10.75
CA GLY A 148 15.93 -4.41 10.21
C GLY A 148 16.02 -4.61 8.69
N PRO A 149 17.24 -4.59 8.13
CA PRO A 149 17.46 -4.68 6.69
C PRO A 149 17.09 -6.06 6.13
N GLN A 150 16.02 -6.13 5.33
CA GLN A 150 15.68 -7.31 4.54
C GLN A 150 16.29 -7.18 3.14
N GLY A 151 17.31 -7.97 2.82
CA GLY A 151 17.97 -7.94 1.50
C GLY A 151 18.78 -6.66 1.24
N VAL A 152 18.87 -6.24 -0.03
CA VAL A 152 19.56 -4.98 -0.40
C VAL A 152 18.70 -3.81 0.04
N SER A 153 19.11 -3.13 1.11
CA SER A 153 18.41 -1.97 1.64
C SER A 153 18.32 -0.86 0.61
N HIS A 154 17.15 -0.24 0.50
CA HIS A 154 16.99 0.98 -0.26
C HIS A 154 17.79 2.10 0.40
N LYS A 155 18.27 3.06 -0.39
CA LYS A 155 19.07 4.19 0.13
C LYS A 155 18.54 5.49 -0.39
N LEU A 156 18.33 6.45 0.50
CA LEU A 156 17.95 7.80 0.11
C LEU A 156 19.17 8.72 0.19
N PHE A 157 19.53 9.32 -0.94
CA PHE A 157 20.63 10.27 -1.04
C PHE A 157 20.08 11.69 -1.14
N ASP A 158 20.54 12.60 -0.28
CA ASP A 158 20.36 14.03 -0.47
C ASP A 158 21.31 14.52 -1.58
N ARG A 159 20.75 15.16 -2.62
CA ARG A 159 21.49 15.72 -3.76
C ARG A 159 21.68 17.23 -3.65
N GLY A 160 21.20 17.85 -2.58
CA GLY A 160 21.18 19.28 -2.41
C GLY A 160 20.09 19.97 -3.23
N GLY A 161 19.80 21.22 -2.88
CA GLY A 161 18.78 22.02 -3.59
C GLY A 161 17.36 21.48 -3.48
N GLY A 162 17.08 20.60 -2.51
CA GLY A 162 15.77 19.95 -2.36
C GLY A 162 15.56 18.73 -3.26
N ASN A 163 16.62 18.18 -3.84
CA ASN A 163 16.55 16.98 -4.66
C ASN A 163 17.03 15.74 -3.89
N TYR A 164 16.37 14.61 -4.12
CA TYR A 164 16.69 13.35 -3.47
C TYR A 164 16.67 12.19 -4.45
N ASP A 165 17.57 11.23 -4.28
CA ASP A 165 17.59 9.99 -5.04
C ASP A 165 17.30 8.80 -4.12
N LEU A 166 16.23 8.08 -4.38
CA LEU A 166 15.92 6.80 -3.74
C LEU A 166 16.47 5.65 -4.60
N LEU A 167 17.61 5.09 -4.20
CA LEU A 167 18.19 3.88 -4.78
C LEU A 167 17.42 2.64 -4.27
N LEU A 168 16.92 1.84 -5.20
CA LEU A 168 16.18 0.60 -4.96
C LEU A 168 17.13 -0.60 -4.87
N GLY A 169 16.65 -1.69 -4.26
CA GLY A 169 17.47 -2.87 -3.99
C GLY A 169 17.98 -3.61 -5.23
N ASP A 170 17.32 -3.40 -6.37
CA ASP A 170 17.69 -3.96 -7.68
C ASP A 170 18.65 -3.05 -8.48
N GLY A 171 19.01 -1.88 -7.95
CA GLY A 171 19.88 -0.89 -8.60
C GLY A 171 19.12 0.22 -9.35
N GLY A 172 17.79 0.16 -9.45
CA GLY A 172 17.00 1.26 -9.98
C GLY A 172 16.98 2.47 -9.05
N THR A 173 16.53 3.63 -9.53
CA THR A 173 16.48 4.86 -8.74
C THR A 173 15.22 5.67 -9.03
N VAL A 174 14.55 6.15 -7.98
CA VAL A 174 13.48 7.16 -8.10
C VAL A 174 14.04 8.51 -7.67
N ARG A 175 13.98 9.52 -8.53
CA ARG A 175 14.47 10.87 -8.24
C ARG A 175 13.31 11.79 -7.89
N PHE A 176 13.48 12.51 -6.80
CA PHE A 176 12.53 13.47 -6.27
C PHE A 176 13.09 14.89 -6.38
N GLN A 177 12.19 15.85 -6.60
CA GLN A 177 12.49 17.27 -6.62
C GLN A 177 11.50 18.04 -5.75
N THR A 178 11.95 19.12 -5.13
CA THR A 178 11.07 20.05 -4.42
C THR A 178 10.19 20.82 -5.38
N VAL A 179 8.91 20.90 -5.04
CA VAL A 179 7.91 21.76 -5.67
C VAL A 179 7.08 22.50 -4.63
N SER A 180 6.30 23.48 -5.09
CA SER A 180 5.29 24.12 -4.24
C SER A 180 4.34 23.05 -3.70
N GLY A 181 4.38 22.80 -2.39
CA GLY A 181 3.55 21.80 -1.72
C GLY A 181 4.27 20.50 -1.31
N GLY A 182 5.54 20.28 -1.67
CA GLY A 182 6.29 19.12 -1.17
C GLY A 182 7.34 18.56 -2.12
N LEU A 183 7.68 17.29 -1.96
CA LEU A 183 8.59 16.54 -2.84
C LEU A 183 7.75 15.66 -3.78
N ARG A 184 8.10 15.64 -5.06
CA ARG A 184 7.47 14.76 -6.05
C ARG A 184 8.52 13.99 -6.84
N PRO A 185 8.26 12.73 -7.24
CA PRO A 185 9.12 12.04 -8.17
C PRO A 185 9.05 12.74 -9.53
N TYR A 186 10.13 12.73 -10.30
CA TYR A 186 10.14 13.29 -11.66
C TYR A 186 10.87 12.39 -12.67
N VAL A 187 11.67 11.45 -12.17
CA VAL A 187 12.41 10.47 -12.97
C VAL A 187 12.44 9.14 -12.23
N ILE A 188 12.28 8.06 -12.98
CA ILE A 188 12.60 6.69 -12.57
C ILE A 188 13.70 6.18 -13.51
N VAL A 189 14.80 5.72 -12.95
CA VAL A 189 15.91 5.09 -13.67
C VAL A 189 15.89 3.61 -13.36
N ASP A 190 15.88 2.75 -14.37
CA ASP A 190 15.95 1.30 -14.17
C ASP A 190 17.40 0.84 -13.84
N PRO A 191 17.60 -0.43 -13.43
CA PRO A 191 18.93 -0.96 -13.12
C PRO A 191 19.96 -0.90 -14.26
N TYR A 192 19.52 -0.70 -15.51
CA TYR A 192 20.36 -0.60 -16.69
C TYR A 192 20.58 0.86 -17.16
N GLY A 193 20.08 1.84 -16.39
CA GLY A 193 20.24 3.26 -16.68
C GLY A 193 19.17 3.85 -17.61
N GLN A 194 18.16 3.07 -18.00
CA GLN A 194 17.07 3.56 -18.82
C GLN A 194 16.16 4.47 -18.00
N THR A 195 15.82 5.63 -18.56
CA THR A 195 15.12 6.71 -17.86
C THR A 195 13.68 6.83 -18.31
N THR A 196 12.76 6.76 -17.35
CA THR A 196 11.34 7.09 -17.49
C THR A 196 11.08 8.43 -16.80
N THR A 197 10.47 9.39 -17.50
CA THR A 197 10.17 10.74 -16.98
C THR A 197 8.72 10.85 -16.53
N LEU A 198 8.50 11.59 -15.43
CA LEU A 198 7.18 11.86 -14.87
C LEU A 198 6.93 13.36 -14.93
N GLU A 199 5.85 13.76 -15.60
CA GLU A 199 5.45 15.14 -15.78
C GLU A 199 4.13 15.42 -15.09
N TYR A 200 3.96 16.65 -14.61
CA TYR A 200 2.85 17.05 -13.77
C TYR A 200 2.24 18.35 -14.27
N ASP A 201 0.92 18.47 -14.12
CA ASP A 201 0.16 19.69 -14.35
C ASP A 201 -0.52 20.17 -13.05
N ALA A 202 -1.53 21.03 -13.17
CA ALA A 202 -2.28 21.55 -12.01
C ALA A 202 -3.15 20.49 -11.32
N ASN A 203 -3.49 19.39 -11.99
CA ASN A 203 -4.35 18.34 -11.49
C ASN A 203 -3.58 17.16 -10.89
N GLY A 204 -2.36 16.90 -11.37
CA GLY A 204 -1.53 15.81 -10.85
C GLY A 204 -0.47 15.35 -11.85
N LEU A 205 -0.10 14.07 -11.76
CA LEU A 205 0.78 13.41 -12.73
C LEU A 205 0.05 13.35 -14.08
N SER A 206 0.52 14.07 -15.09
CA SER A 206 -0.17 14.17 -16.38
C SER A 206 0.42 13.25 -17.45
N ARG A 207 1.72 12.95 -17.38
CA ARG A 207 2.39 12.09 -18.37
C ARG A 207 3.53 11.28 -17.77
N VAL A 208 3.66 10.03 -18.22
CA VAL A 208 4.82 9.16 -17.95
C VAL A 208 5.42 8.73 -19.28
N THR A 209 6.67 9.09 -19.55
CA THR A 209 7.33 8.81 -20.84
C THR A 209 8.53 7.91 -20.63
N GLU A 210 8.58 6.80 -21.35
CA GLU A 210 9.72 5.87 -21.33
C GLU A 210 10.80 6.28 -22.36
N PRO A 211 12.00 5.67 -22.35
CA PRO A 211 13.11 6.08 -23.22
C PRO A 211 12.81 5.98 -24.71
N GLY A 212 11.92 5.08 -25.11
CA GLY A 212 11.51 4.90 -26.51
C GLY A 212 10.57 5.99 -27.04
N GLY A 213 10.15 6.93 -26.19
CA GLY A 213 9.22 8.01 -26.54
C GLY A 213 7.74 7.66 -26.44
N ARG A 214 7.41 6.39 -26.15
CA ARG A 214 6.05 5.99 -25.77
C ARG A 214 5.70 6.57 -24.42
N TYR A 215 4.41 6.83 -24.21
CA TYR A 215 3.96 7.44 -22.98
C TYR A 215 2.58 7.00 -22.54
N LEU A 216 2.36 7.11 -21.24
CA LEU A 216 1.04 7.10 -20.63
C LEU A 216 0.60 8.55 -20.42
N GLN A 217 -0.61 8.88 -20.83
CA GLN A 217 -1.27 10.13 -20.51
C GLN A 217 -2.36 9.87 -19.48
N ILE A 218 -2.33 10.63 -18.39
CA ILE A 218 -3.25 10.49 -17.27
C ILE A 218 -4.17 11.70 -17.28
N ASN A 219 -5.48 11.44 -17.32
CA ASN A 219 -6.49 12.47 -17.31
C ASN A 219 -7.24 12.44 -15.98
N TYR A 220 -7.66 13.61 -15.50
CA TYR A 220 -8.38 13.76 -14.24
C TYR A 220 -9.77 14.35 -14.48
N THR A 221 -10.70 14.00 -13.60
CA THR A 221 -11.97 14.71 -13.40
C THR A 221 -11.91 15.43 -12.06
N THR A 222 -12.25 16.72 -12.07
CA THR A 222 -12.40 17.50 -10.84
C THR A 222 -13.83 17.39 -10.32
N PHE A 223 -13.99 16.83 -9.14
CA PHE A 223 -15.23 16.87 -8.37
C PHE A 223 -15.23 18.06 -7.42
N SER A 224 -16.41 18.59 -7.12
CA SER A 224 -16.56 19.65 -6.11
C SER A 224 -17.72 19.36 -5.18
N TYR A 225 -17.53 19.63 -3.89
CA TYR A 225 -18.55 19.45 -2.87
C TYR A 225 -18.44 20.53 -1.79
N GLN A 226 -19.48 20.67 -0.98
CA GLN A 226 -19.54 21.69 0.08
C GLN A 226 -19.30 21.04 1.44
N VAL A 227 -18.41 21.63 2.23
CA VAL A 227 -18.17 21.25 3.62
C VAL A 227 -18.54 22.43 4.51
N THR A 228 -19.37 22.20 5.53
CA THR A 228 -19.73 23.24 6.51
C THR A 228 -19.02 22.98 7.83
N LEU A 229 -18.20 23.93 8.26
CA LEU A 229 -17.50 23.93 9.54
C LEU A 229 -17.86 25.21 10.30
N SER A 230 -18.37 25.08 11.53
CA SER A 230 -18.66 26.22 12.42
C SER A 230 -19.44 27.35 11.74
N ASN A 231 -20.55 27.01 11.06
CA ASN A 231 -21.43 27.93 10.31
C ASN A 231 -20.82 28.59 9.05
N THR A 232 -19.63 28.17 8.62
CA THR A 232 -19.02 28.61 7.35
C THR A 232 -18.99 27.45 6.37
N THR A 233 -19.42 27.69 5.12
CA THR A 233 -19.42 26.69 4.05
C THR A 233 -18.28 26.95 3.09
N TYR A 234 -17.49 25.91 2.83
CA TYR A 234 -16.34 25.91 1.93
C TYR A 234 -16.62 24.98 0.75
N THR A 235 -16.22 25.39 -0.45
CA THR A 235 -16.16 24.50 -1.61
C THR A 235 -14.82 23.78 -1.60
N VAL A 236 -14.86 22.45 -1.59
CA VAL A 236 -13.70 21.58 -1.70
C VAL A 236 -13.67 21.00 -3.10
N TYR A 237 -12.48 20.87 -3.65
CA TYR A 237 -12.22 20.28 -4.96
C TYR A 237 -11.34 19.05 -4.81
N GLU A 238 -11.63 18.02 -5.58
CA GLU A 238 -10.87 16.77 -5.58
C GLU A 238 -10.66 16.30 -7.02
N ASN A 239 -9.41 15.96 -7.36
CA ASN A 239 -9.03 15.49 -8.69
C ASN A 239 -8.82 13.98 -8.66
N LEU A 240 -9.66 13.24 -9.39
CA LEU A 240 -9.57 11.79 -9.49
C LEU A 240 -9.20 11.37 -10.90
N VAL A 241 -8.40 10.31 -11.04
CA VAL A 241 -7.97 9.80 -12.35
C VAL A 241 -9.20 9.32 -13.12
N SER A 242 -9.56 9.99 -14.21
CA SER A 242 -10.73 9.64 -15.01
C SER A 242 -10.42 8.66 -16.13
N SER A 243 -9.19 8.71 -16.66
CA SER A 243 -8.71 7.75 -17.64
C SER A 243 -7.19 7.76 -17.74
N VAL A 244 -6.65 6.66 -18.27
CA VAL A 244 -5.26 6.58 -18.70
C VAL A 244 -5.21 6.05 -20.12
N GLN A 245 -4.34 6.66 -20.94
CA GLN A 245 -4.16 6.36 -22.34
C GLN A 245 -2.71 6.01 -22.63
N ALA A 246 -2.46 4.92 -23.35
CA ALA A 246 -1.14 4.58 -23.86
C ALA A 246 -0.95 5.07 -25.29
N TRP A 247 0.20 5.66 -25.57
CA TRP A 247 0.56 6.19 -26.88
C TRP A 247 1.88 5.63 -27.37
N ASP A 248 1.98 5.42 -28.68
CA ASP A 248 3.13 4.82 -29.34
C ASP A 248 4.34 5.78 -29.52
N GLY A 249 4.22 7.04 -29.09
CA GLY A 249 5.23 8.09 -29.28
C GLY A 249 5.24 8.72 -30.67
N ARG A 250 4.39 8.26 -31.59
CA ARG A 250 4.19 8.80 -32.95
C ARG A 250 2.79 9.40 -33.14
N GLY A 251 2.00 9.46 -32.06
CA GLY A 251 0.66 10.01 -32.05
C GLY A 251 -0.44 8.98 -32.33
N ASN A 252 -0.14 7.67 -32.25
CA ASN A 252 -1.17 6.64 -32.30
C ASN A 252 -1.54 6.19 -30.87
N LEU A 253 -2.84 6.19 -30.58
CA LEU A 253 -3.39 5.65 -29.35
C LEU A 253 -3.33 4.11 -29.41
N LEU A 254 -2.81 3.49 -28.35
CA LEU A 254 -2.64 2.04 -28.25
C LEU A 254 -3.74 1.38 -27.42
N GLU A 255 -4.01 1.92 -26.24
CA GLU A 255 -4.97 1.37 -25.27
C GLU A 255 -5.52 2.50 -24.40
N THR A 256 -6.74 2.34 -23.89
CA THR A 256 -7.34 3.27 -22.93
C THR A 256 -8.09 2.51 -21.83
N VAL A 257 -8.01 3.01 -20.61
CA VAL A 257 -8.85 2.61 -19.49
C VAL A 257 -9.58 3.84 -18.95
N HIS A 258 -10.88 3.70 -18.66
CA HIS A 258 -11.70 4.73 -18.02
C HIS A 258 -12.13 4.30 -16.62
N TYR A 259 -12.28 5.25 -15.71
CA TYR A 259 -12.64 4.99 -14.32
C TYR A 259 -13.90 5.74 -13.92
N HIS A 260 -14.76 5.05 -13.18
CA HIS A 260 -16.02 5.60 -12.70
C HIS A 260 -16.10 5.59 -11.20
N TYR A 261 -16.73 6.64 -10.67
CA TYR A 261 -16.81 6.90 -9.25
C TYR A 261 -18.25 7.11 -8.80
N VAL A 262 -18.55 6.65 -7.60
CA VAL A 262 -19.77 7.01 -6.88
C VAL A 262 -19.41 7.93 -5.72
N ARG A 263 -20.15 9.03 -5.61
CA ARG A 263 -20.12 9.93 -4.45
C ARG A 263 -20.80 9.26 -3.26
N GLU A 264 -20.15 9.30 -2.11
CA GLU A 264 -20.68 8.85 -0.84
C GLU A 264 -20.64 9.99 0.17
N ASP A 265 -21.79 10.37 0.72
CA ASP A 265 -21.88 11.39 1.77
C ASP A 265 -22.04 10.71 3.14
N VAL A 266 -21.02 10.84 3.99
CA VAL A 266 -21.02 10.29 5.34
C VAL A 266 -21.45 11.36 6.34
N ARG A 267 -22.54 11.07 7.06
CA ARG A 267 -23.04 11.95 8.12
C ARG A 267 -22.34 11.64 9.43
N ALA A 268 -21.63 12.63 9.95
CA ALA A 268 -21.01 12.60 11.28
C ALA A 268 -21.11 13.99 11.92
N ILE A 269 -20.25 14.29 12.92
CA ILE A 269 -20.17 15.63 13.52
C ILE A 269 -19.84 16.67 12.44
N VAL A 270 -18.99 16.29 11.48
CA VAL A 270 -18.77 17.01 10.22
C VAL A 270 -19.21 16.08 9.09
N ASN A 271 -20.06 16.58 8.19
CA ASN A 271 -20.40 15.83 6.99
C ASN A 271 -19.18 15.80 6.07
N VAL A 272 -18.79 14.60 5.66
CA VAL A 272 -17.66 14.40 4.75
C VAL A 272 -18.18 13.69 3.50
N THR A 273 -17.72 14.15 2.35
CA THR A 273 -17.98 13.51 1.06
C THR A 273 -16.73 12.74 0.66
N PHE A 274 -16.95 11.50 0.22
CA PHE A 274 -15.94 10.61 -0.32
C PHE A 274 -16.31 10.20 -1.74
N PHE A 275 -15.32 9.73 -2.50
CA PHE A 275 -15.53 9.11 -3.79
C PHE A 275 -14.96 7.70 -3.83
N ASN A 276 -15.77 6.76 -4.29
CA ASN A 276 -15.41 5.35 -4.35
C ASN A 276 -15.29 4.92 -5.81
N LEU A 277 -14.15 4.36 -6.22
CA LEU A 277 -13.95 3.79 -7.55
C LEU A 277 -14.86 2.57 -7.73
N THR A 278 -15.88 2.63 -8.56
CA THR A 278 -16.84 1.53 -8.74
C THR A 278 -16.59 0.69 -9.98
N GLN A 279 -15.90 1.23 -10.98
CA GLN A 279 -15.73 0.55 -12.25
C GLN A 279 -14.47 1.01 -13.00
N ALA A 280 -13.85 0.06 -13.71
CA ALA A 280 -12.82 0.32 -14.72
C ALA A 280 -13.30 -0.25 -16.06
N ASP A 281 -13.33 0.57 -17.12
CA ASP A 281 -13.72 0.18 -18.47
C ASP A 281 -12.50 0.07 -19.36
N TYR A 282 -12.33 -1.10 -19.97
CA TYR A 282 -11.25 -1.38 -20.92
C TYR A 282 -11.76 -1.20 -22.36
N ASP A 283 -10.84 -0.87 -23.26
CA ASP A 283 -11.13 -0.65 -24.68
C ASP A 283 -11.57 -1.90 -25.44
N ASP A 284 -11.22 -3.08 -24.93
CA ASP A 284 -11.70 -4.39 -25.40
C ASP A 284 -13.17 -4.70 -25.02
N GLY A 285 -13.84 -3.77 -24.33
CA GLY A 285 -15.23 -3.90 -23.88
C GLY A 285 -15.41 -4.77 -22.64
N THR A 286 -14.32 -5.18 -21.99
CA THR A 286 -14.36 -5.83 -20.67
C THR A 286 -14.32 -4.78 -19.56
N HIS A 287 -14.67 -5.20 -18.33
CA HIS A 287 -14.81 -4.30 -17.20
C HIS A 287 -14.30 -4.91 -15.90
N GLY A 288 -13.87 -4.05 -14.98
CA GLY A 288 -13.73 -4.36 -13.57
C GLY A 288 -14.79 -3.64 -12.74
N PHE A 289 -15.34 -4.30 -11.72
CA PHE A 289 -16.37 -3.77 -10.82
C PHE A 289 -15.94 -3.89 -9.36
N TYR A 290 -16.24 -2.85 -8.58
CA TYR A 290 -15.94 -2.79 -7.15
C TYR A 290 -17.14 -2.28 -6.37
N THR A 291 -17.41 -2.93 -5.24
CA THR A 291 -18.40 -2.46 -4.28
C THR A 291 -17.75 -2.19 -2.94
N TYR A 292 -18.42 -1.41 -2.11
CA TYR A 292 -17.90 -0.96 -0.83
C TYR A 292 -18.92 -1.20 0.27
N PHE A 293 -18.43 -1.49 1.47
CA PHE A 293 -19.22 -1.26 2.66
C PHE A 293 -19.44 0.24 2.82
N PRO A 294 -20.59 0.67 3.40
CA PRO A 294 -20.81 2.08 3.69
C PRO A 294 -19.67 2.65 4.54
N GLY A 295 -19.26 3.88 4.22
CA GLY A 295 -18.45 4.72 5.07
C GLY A 295 -19.17 5.04 6.38
N GLY A 296 -18.41 5.53 7.37
CA GLY A 296 -18.95 5.73 8.71
C GLY A 296 -18.00 6.49 9.62
N GLN A 297 -18.34 6.54 10.91
CA GLN A 297 -17.44 7.10 11.91
C GLN A 297 -16.23 6.20 12.11
N ALA A 298 -15.04 6.80 12.18
CA ALA A 298 -13.83 6.09 12.52
C ALA A 298 -13.95 5.53 13.94
N THR A 299 -13.50 4.30 14.14
CA THR A 299 -13.71 3.53 15.38
C THR A 299 -13.05 4.15 16.63
N ASN A 300 -12.09 5.06 16.45
CA ASN A 300 -11.29 5.68 17.51
C ASN A 300 -11.54 7.19 17.67
N SER A 301 -12.40 7.81 16.87
CA SER A 301 -12.65 9.24 16.97
C SER A 301 -14.02 9.61 16.39
N ALA A 302 -14.91 10.15 17.23
CA ALA A 302 -16.20 10.68 16.80
C ALA A 302 -16.07 11.90 15.85
N TRP A 303 -14.89 12.53 15.85
CA TRP A 303 -14.53 13.64 14.96
C TRP A 303 -13.96 13.18 13.61
N SER A 304 -13.71 11.88 13.45
CA SER A 304 -13.15 11.32 12.23
C SER A 304 -14.18 10.43 11.54
N THR A 305 -14.23 10.53 10.22
CA THR A 305 -15.00 9.64 9.35
C THR A 305 -14.02 8.82 8.53
N SER A 306 -14.45 7.62 8.15
CA SER A 306 -13.72 6.74 7.26
C SER A 306 -14.55 6.50 6.01
N PRO A 307 -13.91 6.46 4.83
CA PRO A 307 -14.56 6.08 3.59
C PRO A 307 -15.02 4.63 3.60
N GLY A 308 -15.81 4.26 2.59
CA GLY A 308 -16.20 2.88 2.38
C GLY A 308 -14.99 1.96 2.21
N ARG A 309 -15.03 0.80 2.87
CA ARG A 309 -14.02 -0.26 2.70
C ARG A 309 -14.43 -1.17 1.56
N THR A 310 -13.48 -1.62 0.74
CA THR A 310 -13.75 -2.51 -0.40
C THR A 310 -14.49 -3.76 0.07
N LYS A 311 -15.68 -3.99 -0.47
CA LYS A 311 -16.50 -5.17 -0.17
C LYS A 311 -16.29 -6.26 -1.21
N THR A 312 -16.40 -5.94 -2.50
CA THR A 312 -16.15 -6.91 -3.56
C THR A 312 -15.24 -6.34 -4.62
N CYS A 313 -14.52 -7.23 -5.30
CA CYS A 313 -13.85 -6.94 -6.55
C CYS A 313 -14.22 -8.03 -7.56
N ASP A 314 -14.59 -7.64 -8.77
CA ASP A 314 -14.73 -8.51 -9.93
C ASP A 314 -13.96 -7.86 -11.08
N ASP A 315 -12.73 -8.31 -11.35
CA ASP A 315 -11.86 -7.66 -12.33
C ASP A 315 -11.21 -8.67 -13.28
N VAL A 316 -11.57 -8.54 -14.56
CA VAL A 316 -11.06 -9.38 -15.65
C VAL A 316 -9.56 -9.27 -15.89
N ARG A 317 -8.94 -8.11 -15.59
CA ARG A 317 -7.51 -7.84 -15.74
C ARG A 317 -6.69 -8.22 -14.51
N TYR A 318 -7.32 -8.68 -13.43
CA TYR A 318 -6.59 -9.29 -12.33
C TYR A 318 -5.97 -10.62 -12.77
N ALA A 319 -4.64 -10.73 -12.71
CA ALA A 319 -3.91 -11.91 -13.19
C ALA A 319 -4.03 -13.13 -12.25
N GLY A 320 -4.37 -12.91 -10.98
CA GLY A 320 -4.53 -13.98 -10.00
C GLY A 320 -5.79 -14.82 -10.21
N PRO A 321 -5.87 -16.01 -9.60
CA PRO A 321 -6.99 -16.93 -9.76
C PRO A 321 -8.33 -16.37 -9.23
N MET A 322 -8.29 -15.36 -8.36
CA MET A 322 -9.48 -14.75 -7.75
C MET A 322 -9.81 -13.39 -8.37
N LYS A 323 -10.22 -13.43 -9.63
CA LYS A 323 -10.77 -12.26 -10.33
C LYS A 323 -11.99 -11.69 -9.60
N GLN A 324 -12.79 -12.60 -9.02
CA GLN A 324 -13.92 -12.30 -8.14
C GLN A 324 -13.56 -12.60 -6.68
N ILE A 325 -13.81 -11.66 -5.79
CA ILE A 325 -13.62 -11.81 -4.34
C ILE A 325 -14.62 -10.95 -3.56
N GLU A 326 -15.01 -11.42 -2.38
CA GLU A 326 -15.68 -10.64 -1.34
C GLU A 326 -14.78 -10.58 -0.09
N TYR A 327 -14.71 -9.40 0.52
CA TYR A 327 -13.96 -9.15 1.74
C TYR A 327 -14.90 -9.11 2.93
N GLU A 328 -14.52 -9.81 3.99
CA GLU A 328 -15.16 -9.68 5.29
C GLU A 328 -14.18 -9.03 6.27
N TYR A 329 -14.66 -7.99 6.95
CA TYR A 329 -13.92 -7.32 8.01
C TYR A 329 -14.54 -7.68 9.34
N VAL A 330 -13.69 -8.06 10.28
CA VAL A 330 -14.08 -8.24 11.68
C VAL A 330 -14.73 -6.95 12.20
N GLN A 331 -15.74 -7.03 13.04
CA GLN A 331 -16.30 -5.83 13.69
C GLN A 331 -15.63 -5.62 15.05
N ARG A 332 -15.61 -4.36 15.51
CA ARG A 332 -15.03 -4.01 16.83
C ARG A 332 -15.68 -4.82 17.96
N GLY A 333 -16.98 -5.10 17.86
CA GLY A 333 -17.71 -5.88 18.87
C GLY A 333 -17.35 -7.38 18.90
N ASP A 334 -16.67 -7.87 17.87
CA ASP A 334 -16.34 -9.29 17.72
C ASP A 334 -14.91 -9.63 18.19
N VAL A 335 -14.11 -8.62 18.55
CA VAL A 335 -12.74 -8.80 19.06
C VAL A 335 -12.67 -8.47 20.55
N ALA A 336 -12.02 -9.35 21.33
CA ALA A 336 -11.59 -9.02 22.68
C ALA A 336 -10.61 -7.82 22.60
N ASP A 337 -10.59 -6.96 23.62
CA ASP A 337 -9.89 -5.65 23.70
C ASP A 337 -8.39 -5.62 23.34
N HIS A 338 -7.79 -6.72 22.91
CA HIS A 338 -6.37 -6.88 22.62
C HIS A 338 -6.01 -7.56 21.29
N TYR A 339 -6.95 -7.81 20.36
CA TYR A 339 -6.61 -8.36 19.04
C TYR A 339 -6.37 -7.28 17.98
N LEU A 340 -5.11 -7.16 17.56
CA LEU A 340 -4.70 -6.56 16.30
C LEU A 340 -4.70 -7.64 15.22
N ALA A 341 -5.85 -7.87 14.58
CA ALA A 341 -5.94 -8.44 13.23
C ALA A 341 -7.38 -8.26 12.73
N TRP A 342 -7.58 -7.53 11.63
CA TRP A 342 -8.89 -7.41 11.00
C TRP A 342 -8.85 -7.98 9.60
N GLY A 343 -9.58 -9.05 9.35
CA GLY A 343 -9.82 -9.58 8.01
C GLY A 343 -9.84 -11.10 8.02
N HIS A 344 -10.87 -11.69 7.42
CA HIS A 344 -10.83 -13.07 6.96
C HIS A 344 -11.49 -13.09 5.57
N GLU A 345 -10.91 -13.82 4.63
CA GLU A 345 -11.44 -13.91 3.27
C GLU A 345 -12.45 -15.07 3.19
N SER A 346 -13.57 -14.87 2.49
CA SER A 346 -14.49 -15.95 2.14
C SER A 346 -14.78 -15.89 0.64
N THR A 347 -14.74 -17.04 -0.03
CA THR A 347 -15.17 -17.15 -1.44
C THR A 347 -16.68 -17.34 -1.50
N PRO A 348 -17.41 -16.69 -2.44
CA PRO A 348 -18.84 -16.92 -2.59
C PRO A 348 -19.12 -18.39 -2.89
N ALA A 349 -19.82 -19.08 -1.99
CA ALA A 349 -20.28 -20.44 -2.24
C ALA A 349 -21.35 -20.41 -3.33
N HIS A 350 -21.13 -21.11 -4.45
CA HIS A 350 -22.20 -21.43 -5.39
C HIS A 350 -23.32 -22.14 -4.63
N GLY A 351 -24.53 -21.60 -4.77
CA GLY A 351 -25.68 -21.93 -3.92
C GLY A 351 -25.94 -23.43 -3.79
N ASN A 352 -26.09 -23.88 -2.55
CA ASN A 352 -26.97 -25.01 -2.26
C ASN A 352 -27.60 -24.84 -0.89
N ALA A 353 -28.93 -24.91 -0.87
CA ALA A 353 -29.76 -24.81 0.32
C ALA A 353 -29.45 -25.94 1.31
N GLY A 354 -29.21 -25.60 2.58
CA GLY A 354 -29.10 -26.61 3.63
C GLY A 354 -28.53 -26.08 4.94
N ARG A 355 -29.41 -25.65 5.85
CA ARG A 355 -29.10 -25.44 7.27
C ARG A 355 -28.32 -26.61 7.86
N ARG A 356 -27.21 -26.34 8.55
CA ARG A 356 -26.88 -26.83 9.90
C ARG A 356 -25.56 -26.19 10.36
N GLY A 357 -25.61 -25.55 11.53
CA GLY A 357 -24.45 -24.92 12.15
C GLY A 357 -23.48 -25.92 12.75
N HIS A 358 -22.23 -25.48 12.88
CA HIS A 358 -21.25 -25.75 13.94
C HIS A 358 -19.90 -25.08 13.56
N PRO A 359 -18.93 -24.97 14.48
CA PRO A 359 -18.60 -23.78 15.26
C PRO A 359 -17.47 -22.94 14.63
N ARG A 360 -17.39 -21.65 15.01
CA ARG A 360 -16.23 -20.80 14.74
C ARG A 360 -15.08 -21.24 15.65
N LEU A 361 -13.90 -21.46 15.08
CA LEU A 361 -12.62 -21.50 15.79
C LEU A 361 -12.15 -20.07 16.07
#